data_AF-A0A0H3M810-F1
#
_entry.id   AF-A0A0H3M810-F1
#
_cell.length_a   1.000
_cell.length_b   1.000
_cell.length_c   1.000
_cell.angle_alpha   90.00
_cell.angle_beta   90.00
_cell.angle_gamma   90.00
#
_symmetry.space_group_name_H-M   'P 1'
#
loop_
_entity.id
_entity.type
_entity.pdbx_description
1 polymer ?
#
loop_
_entity_poly.entity_id
_entity_poly.type
_entity_poly.pdbx_seq_one_letter_code
_entity_poly.pdbx_strand_id
1 'polypeptide(L)'
;MNKISSTFLPIAISILLITTCLCYFSFTRKFNSLSISFYVFLATSSIFLIFSIVNFIMHRKGIPIKYESKDLSIDFEKQAAIFIHIPENELYKIAPNYNITYLFQHADHQLMNYPVHIAQTRGLSPSIGPYSLKNTTQIQLLLSQEDVNNIKDATGICIVTKSDTKLQELKNILLNNIFIYYSHNHKKNLVLHCSHIKIDSNDPEELGNTQHLYSAKDFYIAIQDKAIPIEGLNNSECTTVYDHVVSYILNTFTTEYHYDNSWFETEAGKIAISFFRMFSTQNILDHNMYFKSAITGDLKFKVRRVQEYIHNIAREQYTHEFDERIFNLIKEIYNKTSYNTTQYSHLHNNRYINTFGNSISDFIRWNINNEPLYKYICSIAVQNYGDNDLDKQTNQFIKDILNEENIQINIQPIISLIENPNILITRNMYIKDKDLHKTIHELLGTQQQVSCHELIKLARKYIIDSCLPHMQFYSITQHTINLNPEHITVFTPEYTRIHNTSFDTNSLEDFSSTRMLLIH
;
A
#
# COMPACT_ATOMS: atom_id res chain seq x y z
N MET A 1 -38.30 0.93 9.65
CA MET A 1 -38.60 -0.51 9.83
C MET A 1 -37.31 -1.28 9.99
N ASN A 2 -37.32 -2.33 10.82
CA ASN A 2 -36.22 -3.32 10.87
C ASN A 2 -36.44 -4.44 9.82
N LYS A 3 -35.43 -5.28 9.56
CA LYS A 3 -35.51 -6.41 8.61
C LYS A 3 -36.75 -7.31 8.81
N ILE A 4 -37.10 -7.56 10.07
CA ILE A 4 -38.22 -8.42 10.46
C ILE A 4 -39.54 -7.80 10.01
N SER A 5 -39.81 -6.56 10.43
CA SER A 5 -41.02 -5.82 10.02
C SER A 5 -41.11 -5.66 8.50
N SER A 6 -40.00 -5.41 7.81
CA SER A 6 -39.99 -5.35 6.35
C SER A 6 -40.29 -6.67 5.65
N THR A 7 -40.03 -7.81 6.29
CA THR A 7 -40.34 -9.14 5.74
C THR A 7 -41.80 -9.52 6.00
N PHE A 8 -42.34 -9.16 7.16
CA PHE A 8 -43.74 -9.46 7.51
C PHE A 8 -44.77 -8.59 6.78
N LEU A 9 -44.43 -7.34 6.48
CA LEU A 9 -45.34 -6.40 5.82
C LEU A 9 -45.92 -6.92 4.49
N PRO A 10 -45.12 -7.42 3.52
CA PRO A 10 -45.67 -7.91 2.25
C PRO A 10 -46.52 -9.18 2.44
N ILE A 11 -46.18 -10.03 3.42
CA ILE A 11 -46.93 -11.24 3.76
C ILE A 11 -48.31 -10.86 4.31
N ALA A 12 -48.36 -9.94 5.27
CA ALA A 12 -49.60 -9.48 5.88
C ALA A 12 -50.54 -8.83 4.85
N ILE A 13 -50.01 -7.97 3.97
CA ILE A 13 -50.80 -7.32 2.91
C ILE A 13 -51.31 -8.37 1.90
N SER A 14 -50.49 -9.37 1.57
CA SER A 14 -50.90 -10.46 0.66
C SER A 14 -52.05 -11.28 1.23
N ILE A 15 -51.99 -11.65 2.52
CA ILE A 15 -53.07 -12.38 3.21
C ILE A 15 -54.35 -11.53 3.21
N LEU A 16 -54.24 -10.24 3.52
CA LEU A 16 -55.37 -9.32 3.54
C LEU A 16 -56.03 -9.19 2.15
N LEU A 17 -55.23 -9.09 1.09
CA LEU A 17 -55.72 -9.10 -0.30
C LEU A 17 -56.45 -10.41 -0.64
N ILE A 18 -55.88 -11.57 -0.32
CA ILE A 18 -56.49 -12.88 -0.58
C ILE A 18 -57.84 -13.01 0.13
N THR A 19 -57.88 -12.68 1.43
CA THR A 19 -59.12 -12.75 2.22
C THR A 19 -60.20 -11.81 1.69
N THR A 20 -59.82 -10.61 1.25
CA THR A 20 -60.76 -9.62 0.72
C THR A 20 -61.32 -10.06 -0.64
N CYS A 21 -60.50 -10.63 -1.51
CA CYS A 21 -60.94 -11.26 -2.77
C CYS A 21 -61.91 -12.42 -2.50
N LEU A 22 -61.60 -13.32 -1.56
CA LEU A 22 -62.47 -14.45 -1.21
C LEU A 22 -63.83 -14.00 -0.66
N CYS A 23 -63.84 -12.98 0.20
CA CYS A 23 -65.06 -12.36 0.70
C CYS A 23 -65.87 -11.75 -0.47
N TYR A 24 -65.24 -11.00 -1.35
CA TYR A 24 -65.90 -10.39 -2.50
C TYR A 24 -66.55 -11.40 -3.44
N PHE A 25 -65.85 -12.49 -3.81
CA PHE A 25 -66.43 -13.56 -4.61
C PHE A 25 -67.61 -14.25 -3.91
N SER A 26 -67.54 -14.37 -2.58
CA SER A 26 -68.63 -14.96 -1.77
C SER A 26 -69.87 -14.05 -1.70
N PHE A 27 -69.68 -12.74 -1.62
CA PHE A 27 -70.78 -11.75 -1.54
C PHE A 27 -71.39 -11.42 -2.90
N THR A 28 -70.59 -11.30 -3.97
CA THR A 28 -71.10 -11.07 -5.33
C THR A 28 -71.98 -12.21 -5.81
N ARG A 29 -71.64 -13.45 -5.45
CA ARG A 29 -72.48 -14.64 -5.68
C ARG A 29 -73.86 -14.55 -5.00
N LYS A 30 -74.02 -13.74 -3.95
CA LYS A 30 -75.28 -13.55 -3.21
C LYS A 30 -76.04 -12.28 -3.57
N PHE A 31 -75.36 -11.17 -3.91
CA PHE A 31 -75.99 -9.84 -4.02
C PHE A 31 -75.88 -9.17 -5.39
N ASN A 32 -75.26 -9.83 -6.37
CA ASN A 32 -75.24 -9.48 -7.80
C ASN A 32 -75.03 -7.97 -8.12
N SER A 33 -74.23 -7.28 -7.30
CA SER A 33 -73.88 -5.87 -7.51
C SER A 33 -72.38 -5.67 -7.38
N LEU A 34 -71.82 -4.94 -8.35
CA LEU A 34 -70.42 -4.53 -8.39
C LEU A 34 -70.26 -3.22 -7.63
N SER A 35 -69.50 -3.24 -6.54
CA SER A 35 -69.21 -2.03 -5.76
C SER A 35 -67.90 -1.40 -6.22
N ILE A 36 -67.95 -0.15 -6.70
CA ILE A 36 -66.76 0.64 -7.09
C ILE A 36 -65.75 0.73 -5.94
N SER A 37 -66.22 0.74 -4.69
CA SER A 37 -65.37 0.77 -3.49
C SER A 37 -64.44 -0.44 -3.39
N PHE A 38 -64.86 -1.62 -3.88
CA PHE A 38 -64.03 -2.81 -3.92
C PHE A 38 -62.84 -2.63 -4.88
N TYR A 39 -63.07 -2.08 -6.08
CA TYR A 39 -62.01 -1.82 -7.04
C TYR A 39 -61.01 -0.76 -6.53
N VAL A 40 -61.51 0.30 -5.89
CA VAL A 40 -60.66 1.32 -5.26
C VAL A 40 -59.80 0.70 -4.16
N PHE A 41 -60.38 -0.14 -3.30
CA PHE A 41 -59.65 -0.85 -2.25
C PHE A 41 -58.58 -1.81 -2.80
N LEU A 42 -58.90 -2.52 -3.88
CA LEU A 42 -57.99 -3.47 -4.51
C LEU A 42 -56.81 -2.73 -5.17
N ALA A 43 -57.07 -1.60 -5.82
CA ALA A 43 -56.04 -0.73 -6.39
C ALA A 43 -55.11 -0.16 -5.31
N THR A 44 -55.65 0.40 -4.22
CA THR A 44 -54.83 0.96 -3.12
C THR A 44 -54.00 -0.12 -2.44
N SER A 45 -54.60 -1.27 -2.12
CA SER A 45 -53.91 -2.41 -1.51
C SER A 45 -52.80 -2.97 -2.41
N SER A 46 -53.02 -3.00 -3.73
CA SER A 46 -52.00 -3.41 -4.71
C SER A 46 -50.82 -2.44 -4.73
N ILE A 47 -51.06 -1.13 -4.68
CA ILE A 47 -50.00 -0.12 -4.58
C ILE A 47 -49.21 -0.29 -3.28
N PHE A 48 -49.88 -0.52 -2.15
CA PHE A 48 -49.22 -0.79 -0.87
C PHE A 48 -48.39 -2.08 -0.90
N LEU A 49 -48.87 -3.13 -1.58
CA LEU A 49 -48.11 -4.36 -1.79
C LEU A 49 -46.82 -4.09 -2.58
N ILE A 50 -46.93 -3.37 -3.70
CA ILE A 50 -45.76 -3.02 -4.53
C ILE A 50 -44.75 -2.23 -3.69
N PHE A 51 -45.19 -1.20 -2.97
CA PHE A 51 -44.32 -0.40 -2.11
C PHE A 51 -43.66 -1.26 -1.02
N SER A 52 -44.41 -2.19 -0.43
CA SER A 52 -43.89 -3.14 0.57
C SER A 52 -42.83 -4.08 0.00
N ILE A 53 -43.04 -4.61 -1.20
CA ILE A 53 -42.07 -5.46 -1.91
C ILE A 53 -40.81 -4.67 -2.26
N VAL A 54 -40.95 -3.45 -2.79
CA VAL A 54 -39.81 -2.57 -3.08
C VAL A 54 -39.03 -2.29 -1.80
N ASN A 55 -39.72 -1.96 -0.71
CA ASN A 55 -39.08 -1.72 0.58
C ASN A 55 -38.32 -2.95 1.10
N PHE A 56 -38.92 -4.14 0.96
CA PHE A 56 -38.29 -5.41 1.31
C PHE A 56 -37.00 -5.66 0.52
N ILE A 57 -37.04 -5.48 -0.80
CA ILE A 57 -35.86 -5.60 -1.67
C ILE A 57 -34.78 -4.60 -1.24
N MET A 58 -35.15 -3.35 -0.98
CA MET A 58 -34.19 -2.31 -0.55
C MET A 58 -33.58 -2.59 0.83
N HIS A 59 -34.35 -3.15 1.76
CA HIS A 59 -33.83 -3.55 3.08
C HIS A 59 -32.83 -4.71 3.03
N ARG A 60 -32.90 -5.55 1.98
CA ARG A 60 -31.96 -6.67 1.77
C ARG A 60 -30.76 -6.31 0.91
N LYS A 61 -30.70 -5.11 0.35
CA LYS A 61 -29.56 -4.67 -0.47
C LYS A 61 -28.29 -4.54 0.36
N GLY A 62 -27.16 -5.03 -0.13
CA GLY A 62 -25.86 -4.93 0.54
C GLY A 62 -25.49 -6.17 1.37
N ILE A 63 -24.39 -6.08 2.10
CA ILE A 63 -23.79 -7.18 2.86
C ILE A 63 -24.53 -7.34 4.19
N PRO A 64 -25.01 -8.56 4.53
CA PRO A 64 -25.73 -8.77 5.78
C PRO A 64 -24.80 -8.73 6.98
N ILE A 65 -25.28 -8.10 8.06
CA ILE A 65 -24.60 -8.09 9.35
C ILE A 65 -25.14 -9.22 10.22
N LYS A 66 -24.24 -9.97 10.85
CA LYS A 66 -24.53 -10.91 11.95
C LYS A 66 -23.86 -10.40 13.22
N TYR A 67 -24.47 -10.72 14.36
CA TYR A 67 -23.85 -10.54 15.67
C TYR A 67 -23.65 -11.93 16.23
N GLU A 68 -22.40 -12.35 16.34
CA GLU A 68 -22.04 -13.59 17.01
C GLU A 68 -21.28 -13.21 18.27
N SER A 69 -21.83 -13.62 19.42
CA SER A 69 -21.27 -13.37 20.74
C SER A 69 -20.38 -14.51 21.23
N LYS A 70 -19.99 -15.44 20.35
CA LYS A 70 -19.18 -16.62 20.66
C LYS A 70 -18.11 -16.81 19.59
N ASP A 71 -17.07 -17.59 19.96
CA ASP A 71 -15.89 -17.94 19.16
C ASP A 71 -16.16 -17.93 17.66
N LEU A 72 -15.43 -17.06 16.96
CA LEU A 72 -15.58 -16.82 15.54
C LEU A 72 -15.17 -18.09 14.78
N SER A 73 -16.15 -18.86 14.28
CA SER A 73 -15.90 -20.13 13.59
C SER A 73 -15.83 -19.91 12.08
N ILE A 74 -14.62 -19.98 11.52
CA ILE A 74 -14.38 -19.85 10.08
C ILE A 74 -13.86 -21.19 9.55
N ASP A 75 -14.51 -21.72 8.51
CA ASP A 75 -14.01 -22.88 7.78
C ASP A 75 -12.95 -22.40 6.77
N PHE A 76 -11.68 -22.34 7.18
CA PHE A 76 -10.57 -21.85 6.35
C PHE A 76 -10.31 -22.65 5.07
N GLU A 77 -10.91 -23.83 4.91
CA GLU A 77 -10.85 -24.56 3.64
C GLU A 77 -11.74 -23.90 2.57
N LYS A 78 -12.84 -23.26 2.99
CA LYS A 78 -13.86 -22.70 2.09
C LYS A 78 -14.06 -21.20 2.21
N GLN A 79 -13.58 -20.61 3.30
CA GLN A 79 -13.77 -19.20 3.65
C GLN A 79 -12.43 -18.56 3.97
N ALA A 80 -12.38 -17.24 3.80
CA ALA A 80 -11.34 -16.39 4.33
C ALA A 80 -12.00 -15.25 5.12
N ALA A 81 -11.28 -14.66 6.05
CA ALA A 81 -11.81 -13.58 6.86
C ALA A 81 -10.87 -12.39 6.93
N ILE A 82 -11.47 -11.21 7.05
CA ILE A 82 -10.77 -9.94 7.15
C ILE A 82 -11.29 -9.25 8.40
N PHE A 83 -10.39 -8.93 9.33
CA PHE A 83 -10.73 -8.28 10.58
C PHE A 83 -10.30 -6.81 10.57
N ILE A 84 -11.17 -5.97 11.12
CA ILE A 84 -10.89 -4.55 11.34
C ILE A 84 -11.23 -4.26 12.78
N HIS A 85 -10.21 -3.91 13.57
CA HIS A 85 -10.44 -3.51 14.95
C HIS A 85 -11.21 -2.19 14.98
N ILE A 86 -12.32 -2.20 15.70
CA ILE A 86 -13.13 -1.02 15.97
C ILE A 86 -13.44 -1.06 17.47
N PRO A 87 -13.07 -0.01 18.21
CA PRO A 87 -13.30 0.02 19.64
C PRO A 87 -14.79 -0.06 19.97
N GLU A 88 -15.11 -0.66 21.11
CA GLU A 88 -16.50 -0.96 21.53
C GLU A 88 -17.40 0.29 21.54
N ASN A 89 -16.85 1.44 21.92
CA ASN A 89 -17.54 2.73 21.92
C ASN A 89 -17.85 3.28 20.52
N GLU A 90 -17.41 2.64 19.44
CA GLU A 90 -17.75 3.02 18.07
C GLU A 90 -18.66 1.97 17.42
N LEU A 91 -18.63 0.72 17.90
CA LEU A 91 -19.44 -0.39 17.39
C LEU A 91 -20.95 -0.15 17.49
N TYR A 92 -21.42 0.58 18.50
CA TYR A 92 -22.86 0.88 18.65
C TYR A 92 -23.46 1.69 17.48
N LYS A 93 -22.62 2.39 16.72
CA LYS A 93 -23.05 3.17 15.54
C LYS A 93 -23.46 2.25 14.39
N ILE A 94 -22.94 1.03 14.36
CA ILE A 94 -23.31 -0.01 13.40
C ILE A 94 -24.60 -0.65 13.89
N ALA A 95 -25.69 -0.43 13.17
CA ALA A 95 -26.98 -0.98 13.57
C ALA A 95 -27.18 -2.41 13.02
N PRO A 96 -27.54 -3.41 13.86
CA PRO A 96 -27.67 -4.83 13.46
C PRO A 96 -28.75 -5.10 12.43
N ASN A 97 -29.79 -4.29 12.48
CA ASN A 97 -31.01 -4.49 11.70
C ASN A 97 -30.87 -4.03 10.24
N TYR A 98 -29.70 -3.56 9.82
CA TYR A 98 -29.46 -3.04 8.47
C TYR A 98 -28.29 -3.78 7.79
N ASN A 99 -28.22 -3.68 6.47
CA ASN A 99 -27.11 -4.25 5.69
C ASN A 99 -26.12 -3.13 5.33
N ILE A 100 -24.84 -3.47 5.19
CA ILE A 100 -23.79 -2.54 4.79
C ILE A 100 -23.82 -2.40 3.26
N THR A 101 -23.97 -1.18 2.78
CA THR A 101 -24.00 -0.85 1.34
C THR A 101 -22.77 -0.08 0.89
N TYR A 102 -21.96 0.39 1.83
CA TYR A 102 -20.70 1.06 1.59
C TYR A 102 -19.77 0.78 2.77
N LEU A 103 -18.54 0.42 2.45
CA LEU A 103 -17.45 0.20 3.40
C LEU A 103 -16.18 0.72 2.72
N PHE A 104 -15.48 1.62 3.39
CA PHE A 104 -14.20 2.14 2.93
C PHE A 104 -13.28 2.32 4.12
N GLN A 105 -12.05 1.84 4.01
CA GLN A 105 -11.00 2.12 4.99
C GLN A 105 -9.73 2.42 4.22
N HIS A 106 -9.00 3.46 4.62
CA HIS A 106 -7.71 3.81 4.06
C HIS A 106 -6.82 4.37 5.17
N ALA A 107 -5.50 4.30 4.98
CA ALA A 107 -4.54 4.87 5.93
C ALA A 107 -4.60 6.40 5.88
N ASP A 108 -4.71 7.05 7.03
CA ASP A 108 -4.39 8.47 7.15
C ASP A 108 -2.88 8.59 7.36
N HIS A 109 -2.16 9.06 6.34
CA HIS A 109 -0.70 9.09 6.26
C HIS A 109 -0.01 9.84 7.41
N GLN A 110 -0.75 10.62 8.21
CA GLN A 110 -0.16 11.47 9.25
C GLN A 110 -0.31 10.95 10.69
N LEU A 111 -1.18 9.97 10.97
CA LEU A 111 -1.60 9.71 12.35
C LEU A 111 -1.73 8.23 12.76
N MET A 112 -1.26 7.27 11.95
CA MET A 112 -1.49 5.83 12.19
C MET A 112 -2.99 5.51 12.46
N ASN A 113 -3.88 6.33 11.90
CA ASN A 113 -5.32 6.22 12.07
C ASN A 113 -5.91 5.70 10.75
N TYR A 114 -6.77 4.70 10.83
CA TYR A 114 -7.32 4.03 9.64
C TYR A 114 -8.84 4.19 9.57
N PRO A 115 -9.37 5.43 9.43
CA PRO A 115 -10.80 5.69 9.58
C PRO A 115 -11.64 4.79 8.68
N VAL A 116 -12.64 4.15 9.29
CA VAL A 116 -13.58 3.28 8.57
C VAL A 116 -14.86 4.06 8.30
N HIS A 117 -15.24 4.17 7.03
CA HIS A 117 -16.47 4.80 6.60
C HIS A 117 -17.50 3.74 6.22
N ILE A 118 -18.68 3.79 6.85
CA ILE A 118 -19.76 2.83 6.66
C ILE A 118 -21.04 3.54 6.25
N ALA A 119 -21.80 2.95 5.32
CA ALA A 119 -23.20 3.30 5.10
C ALA A 119 -24.08 2.04 5.15
N GLN A 120 -25.28 2.19 5.71
CA GLN A 120 -26.23 1.10 5.89
C GLN A 120 -27.58 1.42 5.23
N THR A 121 -28.20 0.42 4.59
CA THR A 121 -29.53 0.60 3.97
C THR A 121 -30.65 0.55 5.02
N ARG A 122 -31.54 1.54 4.98
CA ARG A 122 -32.78 1.60 5.78
C ARG A 122 -34.04 1.35 4.95
N GLY A 123 -33.91 0.69 3.80
CA GLY A 123 -35.03 0.45 2.88
C GLY A 123 -35.35 1.70 2.06
N LEU A 124 -36.63 2.08 2.02
CA LEU A 124 -37.12 3.30 1.35
C LEU A 124 -36.91 4.58 2.17
N SER A 125 -36.52 4.47 3.45
CA SER A 125 -36.10 5.64 4.21
C SER A 125 -34.78 6.19 3.66
N PRO A 126 -34.57 7.52 3.65
CA PRO A 126 -33.32 8.10 3.20
C PRO A 126 -32.16 7.44 3.94
N SER A 127 -31.20 6.91 3.17
CA SER A 127 -29.99 6.34 3.74
C SER A 127 -29.25 7.46 4.48
N ILE A 128 -28.84 7.19 5.72
CA ILE A 128 -27.82 8.04 6.34
C ILE A 128 -26.59 7.93 5.43
N GLY A 129 -26.01 9.07 5.05
CA GLY A 129 -24.76 9.10 4.30
C GLY A 129 -23.64 8.35 5.03
N PRO A 130 -22.49 8.14 4.38
CA PRO A 130 -21.36 7.47 5.00
C PRO A 130 -20.99 8.18 6.31
N TYR A 131 -20.94 7.44 7.42
CA TYR A 131 -20.44 7.92 8.69
C TYR A 131 -19.08 7.30 8.99
N SER A 132 -18.23 8.02 9.72
CA SER A 132 -16.87 7.58 10.05
C SER A 132 -16.81 7.00 11.46
N LEU A 133 -16.11 5.88 11.58
CA LEU A 133 -15.71 5.25 12.83
C LEU A 133 -14.28 5.66 13.15
N LYS A 134 -14.06 6.13 14.38
CA LYS A 134 -12.78 6.68 14.83
C LYS A 134 -11.92 5.62 15.54
N ASN A 135 -10.61 5.90 15.65
CA ASN A 135 -9.64 5.09 16.41
C ASN A 135 -9.63 3.62 15.97
N THR A 136 -9.73 3.41 14.66
CA THR A 136 -9.74 2.11 14.02
C THR A 136 -8.33 1.73 13.58
N THR A 137 -8.00 0.44 13.62
CA THR A 137 -6.67 -0.04 13.24
C THR A 137 -6.63 -0.50 11.79
N GLN A 138 -5.41 -0.73 11.31
CA GLN A 138 -5.19 -1.39 10.03
C GLN A 138 -5.92 -2.73 9.95
N ILE A 139 -6.29 -3.09 8.72
CA ILE A 139 -6.90 -4.36 8.34
C ILE A 139 -5.96 -5.52 8.65
N GLN A 140 -6.50 -6.57 9.24
CA GLN A 140 -5.83 -7.85 9.46
C GLN A 140 -6.49 -8.92 8.59
N LEU A 141 -5.69 -9.72 7.87
CA LEU A 141 -6.19 -10.91 7.21
C LEU A 141 -6.14 -12.09 8.19
N LEU A 142 -7.27 -12.76 8.36
CA LEU A 142 -7.35 -14.00 9.13
C LEU A 142 -7.34 -15.16 8.12
N LEU A 143 -6.23 -15.88 8.06
CA LEU A 143 -6.00 -16.97 7.10
C LEU A 143 -5.74 -18.32 7.80
N SER A 144 -5.76 -18.33 9.12
CA SER A 144 -5.57 -19.49 9.98
C SER A 144 -6.36 -19.37 11.29
N GLN A 145 -6.50 -20.50 11.99
CA GLN A 145 -7.14 -20.52 13.30
C GLN A 145 -6.30 -19.80 14.36
N GLU A 146 -4.98 -19.72 14.17
CA GLU A 146 -4.08 -18.97 15.04
C GLU A 146 -4.38 -17.46 14.97
N ASP A 147 -4.61 -16.93 13.77
CA ASP A 147 -4.99 -15.53 13.58
C ASP A 147 -6.29 -15.20 14.33
N VAL A 148 -7.27 -16.12 14.29
CA VAL A 148 -8.53 -15.98 15.02
C VAL A 148 -8.30 -15.99 16.53
N ASN A 149 -7.40 -16.85 17.01
CA ASN A 149 -7.06 -16.91 18.43
C ASN A 149 -6.40 -15.60 18.90
N ASN A 150 -5.59 -14.97 18.06
CA ASN A 150 -4.90 -13.71 18.37
C ASN A 150 -5.85 -12.52 18.53
N ILE A 151 -7.06 -12.59 17.98
CA ILE A 151 -8.07 -11.53 18.07
C ILE A 151 -9.20 -11.84 19.05
N LYS A 152 -9.11 -12.90 19.88
CA LYS A 152 -10.21 -13.33 20.76
C LYS A 152 -10.72 -12.23 21.70
N ASP A 153 -9.82 -11.39 22.20
CA ASP A 153 -10.15 -10.30 23.12
C ASP A 153 -10.32 -8.94 22.40
N ALA A 154 -10.26 -8.94 21.07
CA ALA A 154 -10.39 -7.73 20.27
C ALA A 154 -11.86 -7.36 20.03
N THR A 155 -12.14 -6.08 19.79
CA THR A 155 -13.46 -5.60 19.33
C THR A 155 -13.36 -5.14 17.88
N GLY A 156 -14.37 -5.42 17.06
CA GLY A 156 -14.29 -5.03 15.66
C GLY A 156 -15.36 -5.60 14.74
N ILE A 157 -15.09 -5.53 13.44
CA ILE A 157 -15.86 -6.24 12.43
C ILE A 157 -15.00 -7.29 11.73
N CYS A 158 -15.59 -8.46 11.55
CA CYS A 158 -15.02 -9.56 10.77
C CYS A 158 -15.83 -9.74 9.49
N ILE A 159 -15.19 -9.55 8.34
CA ILE A 159 -15.78 -9.73 7.02
C ILE A 159 -15.46 -11.15 6.57
N VAL A 160 -16.47 -12.02 6.56
CA VAL A 160 -16.32 -13.41 6.12
C VAL A 160 -16.64 -13.47 4.63
N THR A 161 -15.68 -13.92 3.83
CA THR A 161 -15.78 -14.06 2.38
C THR A 161 -15.58 -15.52 1.98
N LYS A 162 -16.14 -15.92 0.84
CA LYS A 162 -15.75 -17.17 0.19
C LYS A 162 -14.25 -17.14 -0.11
N SER A 163 -13.61 -18.30 0.05
CA SER A 163 -12.20 -18.47 -0.28
C SER A 163 -11.96 -18.13 -1.76
N ASP A 164 -10.98 -17.27 -1.98
CA ASP A 164 -10.43 -16.94 -3.29
C ASP A 164 -8.98 -17.46 -3.30
N THR A 165 -8.57 -18.12 -4.37
CA THR A 165 -7.20 -18.65 -4.48
C THR A 165 -6.16 -17.53 -4.31
N LYS A 166 -6.46 -16.32 -4.77
CA LYS A 166 -5.58 -15.15 -4.61
C LYS A 166 -5.47 -14.69 -3.16
N LEU A 167 -6.51 -14.87 -2.34
CA LEU A 167 -6.44 -14.58 -0.90
C LEU A 167 -5.58 -15.62 -0.19
N GLN A 168 -5.68 -16.90 -0.60
CA GLN A 168 -4.85 -17.97 -0.06
C GLN A 168 -3.37 -17.82 -0.42
N GLU A 169 -3.06 -17.27 -1.60
CA GLU A 169 -1.69 -16.92 -2.01
C GLU A 169 -1.04 -15.87 -1.11
N LEU A 170 -1.82 -15.07 -0.37
CA LEU A 170 -1.30 -14.07 0.58
C LEU A 170 -0.98 -14.66 1.96
N LYS A 171 -1.20 -15.97 2.15
CA LYS A 171 -0.91 -16.62 3.42
C LYS A 171 0.58 -16.56 3.72
N ASN A 172 0.91 -16.10 4.92
CA ASN A 172 2.28 -15.90 5.40
C ASN A 172 3.08 -14.82 4.66
N ILE A 173 2.43 -13.97 3.85
CA ILE A 173 3.08 -12.82 3.21
C ILE A 173 2.85 -11.59 4.10
N LEU A 174 3.92 -10.86 4.40
CA LEU A 174 3.80 -9.56 5.06
C LEU A 174 3.21 -8.54 4.07
N LEU A 175 2.00 -8.06 4.38
CA LEU A 175 1.25 -7.14 3.53
C LEU A 175 1.35 -5.70 4.02
N ASN A 176 1.54 -4.80 3.06
CA ASN A 176 1.59 -3.35 3.23
C ASN A 176 0.46 -2.68 2.44
N ASN A 177 0.10 -1.46 2.84
CA ASN A 177 -0.93 -0.63 2.18
C ASN A 177 -2.25 -1.40 1.95
N ILE A 178 -2.73 -2.04 3.02
CA ILE A 178 -3.97 -2.81 2.98
C ILE A 178 -5.14 -1.85 3.14
N PHE A 179 -6.05 -1.83 2.17
CA PHE A 179 -7.26 -1.05 2.23
C PHE A 179 -8.42 -1.77 1.54
N ILE A 180 -9.63 -1.45 1.96
CA ILE A 180 -10.85 -2.03 1.39
C ILE A 180 -11.78 -0.94 0.96
N TYR A 181 -12.49 -1.19 -0.14
CA TYR A 181 -13.49 -0.26 -0.63
C TYR A 181 -14.62 -0.98 -1.33
N TYR A 182 -15.80 -0.37 -1.31
CA TYR A 182 -16.95 -0.88 -2.04
C TYR A 182 -16.88 -0.43 -3.51
N SER A 183 -16.77 -1.37 -4.45
CA SER A 183 -16.73 -1.04 -5.87
C SER A 183 -18.12 -1.07 -6.49
N HIS A 184 -18.58 0.07 -6.98
CA HIS A 184 -19.79 0.16 -7.79
C HIS A 184 -19.62 -0.46 -9.19
N ASN A 185 -18.37 -0.50 -9.71
CA ASN A 185 -18.05 -1.00 -11.05
C ASN A 185 -17.98 -2.54 -11.12
N HIS A 186 -17.61 -3.22 -10.03
CA HIS A 186 -17.50 -4.68 -9.97
C HIS A 186 -18.73 -5.36 -9.37
N LYS A 187 -19.92 -5.14 -9.96
CA LYS A 187 -21.17 -5.80 -9.55
C LYS A 187 -21.58 -5.58 -8.07
N LYS A 188 -21.12 -4.50 -7.43
CA LYS A 188 -21.37 -4.19 -6.01
C LYS A 188 -20.65 -5.12 -5.03
N ASN A 189 -19.41 -5.48 -5.34
CA ASN A 189 -18.56 -6.30 -4.48
C ASN A 189 -17.60 -5.44 -3.68
N LEU A 190 -17.21 -5.95 -2.50
CA LEU A 190 -16.15 -5.36 -1.71
C LEU A 190 -14.81 -5.72 -2.36
N VAL A 191 -13.89 -4.78 -2.44
CA VAL A 191 -12.57 -4.98 -3.05
C VAL A 191 -11.51 -4.81 -1.96
N LEU A 192 -10.62 -5.78 -1.86
CA LEU A 192 -9.39 -5.69 -1.07
C LEU A 192 -8.26 -5.27 -2.00
N HIS A 193 -7.61 -4.18 -1.64
CA HIS A 193 -6.34 -3.80 -2.22
C HIS A 193 -5.25 -3.99 -1.18
N CYS A 194 -4.17 -4.66 -1.56
CA CYS A 194 -3.00 -4.82 -0.72
C CYS A 194 -1.75 -4.87 -1.59
N SER A 195 -0.60 -4.63 -0.98
CA SER A 195 0.68 -4.77 -1.64
C SER A 195 1.61 -5.60 -0.77
N HIS A 196 2.56 -6.29 -1.36
CA HIS A 196 3.65 -6.91 -0.62
C HIS A 196 4.98 -6.58 -1.28
N ILE A 197 6.03 -6.66 -0.48
CA ILE A 197 7.40 -6.45 -0.91
C ILE A 197 8.01 -7.82 -1.20
N LYS A 198 8.55 -7.99 -2.40
CA LYS A 198 9.35 -9.16 -2.77
C LYS A 198 10.82 -8.80 -2.66
N ILE A 199 11.51 -9.45 -1.73
CA ILE A 199 12.95 -9.38 -1.51
C ILE A 199 13.47 -10.82 -1.52
N ASP A 200 14.56 -11.08 -2.22
CA ASP A 200 15.26 -12.35 -2.08
C ASP A 200 15.92 -12.39 -0.70
N SER A 201 15.43 -13.27 0.16
CA SER A 201 16.15 -13.61 1.36
C SER A 201 17.09 -14.78 1.09
N ASN A 202 18.31 -14.67 1.60
CA ASN A 202 19.24 -15.79 1.69
C ASN A 202 18.98 -16.63 2.96
N ASP A 203 18.05 -16.22 3.82
CA ASP A 203 17.72 -16.93 5.05
C ASP A 203 16.69 -18.05 4.77
N PRO A 204 17.06 -19.33 4.94
CA PRO A 204 16.15 -20.45 4.74
C PRO A 204 14.98 -20.49 5.73
N GLU A 205 15.04 -19.81 6.89
CA GLU A 205 13.89 -19.65 7.79
C GLU A 205 12.87 -18.62 7.25
N GLU A 206 13.32 -17.66 6.45
CA GLU A 206 12.47 -16.67 5.75
C GLU A 206 11.84 -17.23 4.47
N LEU A 207 12.41 -18.31 3.90
CA LEU A 207 11.79 -19.14 2.87
C LEU A 207 10.71 -20.04 3.48
N GLY A 208 9.60 -19.47 3.93
CA GLY A 208 8.33 -20.21 3.84
C GLY A 208 8.17 -20.75 2.41
N ASN A 209 7.41 -21.84 2.21
CA ASN A 209 7.26 -22.64 0.98
C ASN A 209 6.96 -21.90 -0.37
N THR A 210 7.01 -20.59 -0.42
CA THR A 210 6.86 -19.76 -1.60
C THR A 210 8.20 -19.14 -1.98
N GLN A 211 8.99 -19.84 -2.80
CA GLN A 211 9.95 -19.17 -3.69
C GLN A 211 9.15 -18.23 -4.59
N HIS A 212 9.05 -16.95 -4.22
CA HIS A 212 8.43 -15.94 -5.06
C HIS A 212 9.38 -15.64 -6.23
N LEU A 213 9.32 -16.47 -7.27
CA LEU A 213 10.07 -16.27 -8.50
C LEU A 213 9.73 -14.89 -9.07
N TYR A 214 10.75 -14.05 -9.24
CA TYR A 214 10.59 -12.78 -9.93
C TYR A 214 10.15 -13.02 -11.38
N SER A 215 9.41 -12.06 -11.90
CA SER A 215 9.02 -11.98 -13.30
C SER A 215 9.66 -10.74 -13.95
N ALA A 216 9.68 -10.69 -15.28
CA ALA A 216 10.16 -9.50 -16.00
C ALA A 216 9.44 -8.21 -15.56
N LYS A 217 8.16 -8.31 -15.17
CA LYS A 217 7.36 -7.16 -14.71
C LYS A 217 7.92 -6.52 -13.44
N ASP A 218 8.52 -7.32 -12.57
CA ASP A 218 9.10 -6.86 -11.31
C ASP A 218 10.32 -5.94 -11.53
N PHE A 219 10.95 -5.97 -12.73
CA PHE A 219 12.14 -5.20 -13.06
C PHE A 219 11.89 -3.98 -13.95
N TYR A 220 10.68 -3.79 -14.51
CA TYR A 220 10.45 -2.69 -15.47
C TYR A 220 10.71 -1.31 -14.87
N ILE A 221 10.35 -1.08 -13.60
CA ILE A 221 10.66 0.18 -12.92
C ILE A 221 12.17 0.29 -12.72
N ALA A 222 12.80 -0.78 -12.21
CA ALA A 222 14.20 -0.79 -11.87
C ALA A 222 15.13 -0.51 -13.05
N ILE A 223 14.88 -1.10 -14.23
CA ILE A 223 15.70 -0.86 -15.42
C ILE A 223 15.56 0.57 -15.96
N GLN A 224 14.46 1.26 -15.67
CA GLN A 224 14.23 2.63 -16.12
C GLN A 224 14.80 3.67 -15.16
N ASP A 225 15.22 3.26 -13.96
CA ASP A 225 15.81 4.17 -12.99
C ASP A 225 17.03 4.87 -13.56
N LYS A 226 17.17 6.15 -13.24
CA LYS A 226 18.34 6.94 -13.56
C LYS A 226 19.55 6.33 -12.86
N ALA A 227 20.66 6.21 -13.60
CA ALA A 227 21.88 5.62 -13.13
C ALA A 227 23.07 6.59 -13.26
N ILE A 228 24.16 6.27 -12.55
CA ILE A 228 25.44 6.95 -12.74
C ILE A 228 25.84 6.94 -14.21
N PRO A 229 26.40 8.05 -14.72
CA PRO A 229 26.84 8.11 -16.12
C PRO A 229 27.84 7.00 -16.44
N ILE A 230 27.71 6.41 -17.62
CA ILE A 230 28.72 5.48 -18.16
C ILE A 230 29.77 6.29 -18.90
N GLU A 231 31.04 6.11 -18.52
CA GLU A 231 32.16 6.74 -19.22
C GLU A 231 32.15 6.36 -20.72
N GLY A 232 32.23 7.36 -21.60
CA GLY A 232 32.20 7.17 -23.05
C GLY A 232 30.81 7.19 -23.70
N LEU A 233 29.72 7.21 -22.94
CA LEU A 233 28.38 7.52 -23.45
C LEU A 233 28.14 9.04 -23.35
N ASN A 234 28.09 9.72 -24.50
CA ASN A 234 28.05 11.19 -24.63
C ASN A 234 26.82 11.90 -24.02
N ASN A 235 25.95 11.21 -23.27
CA ASN A 235 24.75 11.77 -22.66
C ASN A 235 24.54 11.28 -21.22
N SER A 236 25.30 11.87 -20.29
CA SER A 236 25.28 11.55 -18.86
C SER A 236 23.93 11.77 -18.19
N GLU A 237 23.10 12.70 -18.70
CA GLU A 237 21.83 13.05 -18.07
C GLU A 237 20.71 12.03 -18.28
N CYS A 238 20.82 11.21 -19.34
CA CYS A 238 19.81 10.21 -19.71
C CYS A 238 20.24 8.76 -19.42
N THR A 239 21.35 8.55 -18.71
CA THR A 239 21.82 7.19 -18.42
C THR A 239 20.88 6.48 -17.44
N THR A 240 20.47 5.27 -17.78
CA THR A 240 19.56 4.44 -17.00
C THR A 240 20.20 3.09 -16.64
N VAL A 241 19.61 2.36 -15.69
CA VAL A 241 20.04 1.00 -15.34
C VAL A 241 19.99 0.08 -16.58
N TYR A 242 18.99 0.25 -17.45
CA TYR A 242 18.89 -0.45 -18.72
C TYR A 242 20.14 -0.25 -19.59
N ASP A 243 20.66 0.98 -19.66
CA ASP A 243 21.86 1.28 -20.45
C ASP A 243 23.10 0.54 -19.92
N HIS A 244 23.24 0.44 -18.59
CA HIS A 244 24.31 -0.34 -17.95
C HIS A 244 24.17 -1.84 -18.24
N VAL A 245 22.95 -2.39 -18.11
CA VAL A 245 22.68 -3.81 -18.40
C VAL A 245 22.98 -4.13 -19.86
N VAL A 246 22.51 -3.29 -20.79
CA VAL A 246 22.78 -3.47 -22.23
C VAL A 246 24.27 -3.35 -22.55
N SER A 247 24.95 -2.36 -21.98
CA SER A 247 26.39 -2.18 -22.15
C SER A 247 27.16 -3.43 -21.66
N TYR A 248 26.78 -3.96 -20.50
CA TYR A 248 27.38 -5.17 -19.93
C TYR A 248 27.17 -6.39 -20.83
N ILE A 249 25.91 -6.68 -21.20
CA ILE A 249 25.55 -7.85 -22.01
C ILE A 249 26.21 -7.82 -23.39
N LEU A 250 26.28 -6.64 -24.02
CA LEU A 250 26.79 -6.49 -25.39
C LEU A 250 28.28 -6.14 -25.46
N ASN A 251 28.98 -6.10 -24.32
CA ASN A 251 30.40 -5.79 -24.30
C ASN A 251 31.23 -6.82 -25.10
N THR A 252 30.85 -8.10 -24.99
CA THR A 252 31.53 -9.22 -25.69
C THR A 252 31.07 -9.40 -27.15
N PHE A 253 30.05 -8.66 -27.60
CA PHE A 253 29.59 -8.76 -28.97
C PHE A 253 30.51 -7.98 -29.91
N THR A 254 31.24 -8.69 -30.77
CA THR A 254 32.17 -8.09 -31.73
C THR A 254 31.41 -7.58 -32.96
N THR A 255 31.64 -6.32 -33.34
CA THR A 255 31.00 -5.70 -34.52
C THR A 255 31.63 -6.15 -35.85
N GLU A 256 32.82 -6.74 -35.82
CA GLU A 256 33.62 -7.08 -37.01
C GLU A 256 33.00 -8.19 -37.90
N TYR A 257 32.11 -9.03 -37.37
CA TYR A 257 31.50 -10.14 -38.10
C TYR A 257 30.02 -9.87 -38.41
N HIS A 258 29.77 -8.97 -39.36
CA HIS A 258 28.42 -8.52 -39.75
C HIS A 258 27.47 -9.60 -40.32
N TYR A 259 27.89 -10.85 -40.46
CA TYR A 259 27.06 -11.93 -41.00
C TYR A 259 27.13 -13.24 -40.21
N ASP A 260 27.98 -13.31 -39.18
CA ASP A 260 28.11 -14.54 -38.41
C ASP A 260 27.14 -14.51 -37.21
N ASN A 261 26.16 -15.40 -37.26
CA ASN A 261 25.23 -15.61 -36.16
C ASN A 261 25.79 -16.55 -35.08
N SER A 262 27.03 -17.04 -35.21
CA SER A 262 27.67 -17.96 -34.25
C SER A 262 27.73 -17.37 -32.83
N TRP A 263 27.87 -16.05 -32.69
CA TRP A 263 27.88 -15.40 -31.39
C TRP A 263 26.58 -15.63 -30.61
N PHE A 264 25.44 -15.70 -31.30
CA PHE A 264 24.15 -15.93 -30.66
C PHE A 264 23.99 -17.33 -30.05
N GLU A 265 24.79 -18.30 -30.51
CA GLU A 265 24.81 -19.65 -29.94
C GLU A 265 25.66 -19.77 -28.67
N THR A 266 26.49 -18.75 -28.39
CA THR A 266 27.27 -18.64 -27.15
C THR A 266 26.36 -18.34 -25.95
N GLU A 267 26.89 -18.54 -24.74
CA GLU A 267 26.18 -18.21 -23.51
C GLU A 267 25.84 -16.72 -23.41
N ALA A 268 26.76 -15.83 -23.79
CA ALA A 268 26.52 -14.39 -23.85
C ALA A 268 25.43 -14.02 -24.87
N GLY A 269 25.44 -14.70 -26.02
CA GLY A 269 24.40 -14.55 -27.05
C GLY A 269 23.01 -14.95 -26.54
N LYS A 270 22.90 -16.09 -25.85
CA LYS A 270 21.65 -16.57 -25.25
C LYS A 270 21.12 -15.65 -24.15
N ILE A 271 22.00 -15.12 -23.31
CA ILE A 271 21.66 -14.10 -22.30
C ILE A 271 21.12 -12.84 -22.98
N ALA A 272 21.78 -12.36 -24.03
CA ALA A 272 21.31 -11.19 -24.79
C ALA A 272 19.93 -11.45 -25.40
N ILE A 273 19.73 -12.60 -26.03
CA ILE A 273 18.43 -12.98 -26.62
C ILE A 273 17.33 -12.99 -25.55
N SER A 274 17.56 -13.63 -24.41
CA SER A 274 16.56 -13.69 -23.34
C SER A 274 16.27 -12.29 -22.79
N PHE A 275 17.30 -11.47 -22.52
CA PHE A 275 17.12 -10.10 -22.03
C PHE A 275 16.29 -9.25 -22.99
N PHE A 276 16.64 -9.21 -24.28
CA PHE A 276 15.95 -8.38 -25.26
C PHE A 276 14.55 -8.90 -25.63
N ARG A 277 14.23 -10.17 -25.35
CA ARG A 277 12.85 -10.68 -25.43
C ARG A 277 11.99 -10.18 -24.28
N MET A 278 12.51 -10.13 -23.06
CA MET A 278 11.80 -9.61 -21.88
C MET A 278 11.70 -8.08 -21.88
N PHE A 279 12.82 -7.44 -22.14
CA PHE A 279 13.06 -6.00 -21.98
C PHE A 279 13.37 -5.35 -23.33
N SER A 280 12.58 -5.66 -24.35
CA SER A 280 12.68 -4.97 -25.63
C SER A 280 12.43 -3.48 -25.44
N THR A 281 13.04 -2.62 -26.27
CA THR A 281 12.84 -1.17 -26.17
C THR A 281 11.36 -0.80 -26.31
N GLN A 282 10.60 -1.54 -27.13
CA GLN A 282 9.16 -1.35 -27.24
C GLN A 282 8.43 -1.71 -25.95
N ASN A 283 8.73 -2.87 -25.35
CA ASN A 283 8.10 -3.31 -24.10
C ASN A 283 8.34 -2.29 -22.97
N ILE A 284 9.53 -1.67 -22.93
CA ILE A 284 9.87 -0.64 -21.94
C ILE A 284 9.06 0.63 -22.19
N LEU A 285 8.96 1.07 -23.45
CA LEU A 285 8.17 2.24 -23.83
C LEU A 285 6.68 2.07 -23.55
N ASP A 286 6.15 0.85 -23.66
CA ASP A 286 4.76 0.54 -23.32
C ASP A 286 4.48 0.74 -21.81
N HIS A 287 5.48 0.59 -20.95
CA HIS A 287 5.38 0.84 -19.51
C HIS A 287 5.67 2.30 -19.14
N ASN A 288 6.46 3.01 -19.95
CA ASN A 288 6.74 4.43 -19.77
C ASN A 288 7.13 5.09 -21.10
N MET A 289 6.20 5.88 -21.64
CA MET A 289 6.37 6.54 -22.94
C MET A 289 7.54 7.56 -22.96
N TYR A 290 8.01 8.00 -21.79
CA TYR A 290 9.08 9.00 -21.66
C TYR A 290 10.47 8.37 -21.47
N PHE A 291 10.58 7.04 -21.47
CA PHE A 291 11.87 6.37 -21.38
C PHE A 291 12.76 6.75 -22.58
N LYS A 292 13.96 7.27 -22.29
CA LYS A 292 14.95 7.63 -23.30
C LYS A 292 16.31 7.05 -22.93
N SER A 293 16.66 5.97 -23.60
CA SER A 293 17.97 5.32 -23.46
C SER A 293 19.11 6.23 -23.93
N ALA A 294 20.23 6.21 -23.20
CA ALA A 294 21.46 6.91 -23.57
C ALA A 294 22.31 6.14 -24.61
N ILE A 295 21.88 4.96 -25.07
CA ILE A 295 22.61 4.11 -26.01
C ILE A 295 22.83 4.84 -27.36
N THR A 296 24.09 5.07 -27.71
CA THR A 296 24.51 5.75 -28.96
C THR A 296 25.57 4.94 -29.73
N GLY A 297 25.82 5.31 -30.98
CA GLY A 297 26.90 4.73 -31.81
C GLY A 297 26.84 3.22 -31.97
N ASP A 298 27.98 2.55 -31.74
CA ASP A 298 28.16 1.11 -31.91
C ASP A 298 27.21 0.27 -31.06
N LEU A 299 26.91 0.70 -29.83
CA LEU A 299 26.01 -0.02 -28.94
C LEU A 299 24.58 -0.05 -29.51
N LYS A 300 24.14 1.03 -30.17
CA LYS A 300 22.84 1.07 -30.85
C LYS A 300 22.79 0.10 -32.03
N PHE A 301 23.88 -0.01 -32.79
CA PHE A 301 24.00 -1.00 -33.86
C PHE A 301 23.93 -2.42 -33.32
N LYS A 302 24.66 -2.71 -32.23
CA LYS A 302 24.64 -4.01 -31.55
C LYS A 302 23.23 -4.41 -31.09
N VAL A 303 22.50 -3.49 -30.43
CA VAL A 303 21.11 -3.71 -30.01
C VAL A 303 20.22 -4.06 -31.20
N ARG A 304 20.31 -3.30 -32.29
CA ARG A 304 19.52 -3.54 -33.50
C ARG A 304 19.78 -4.92 -34.09
N ARG A 305 21.03 -5.37 -34.12
CA ARG A 305 21.42 -6.70 -34.63
C ARG A 305 20.81 -7.83 -33.81
N VAL A 306 20.79 -7.70 -32.49
CA VAL A 306 20.14 -8.69 -31.61
C VAL A 306 18.64 -8.72 -31.86
N GLN A 307 17.99 -7.56 -32.00
CA GLN A 307 16.55 -7.48 -32.29
C GLN A 307 16.20 -8.08 -33.66
N GLU A 308 17.00 -7.80 -34.69
CA GLU A 308 16.85 -8.41 -36.02
C GLU A 308 17.01 -9.93 -35.96
N TYR A 309 17.99 -10.43 -35.20
CA TYR A 309 18.19 -11.86 -35.02
C TYR A 309 16.99 -12.51 -34.30
N ILE A 310 16.51 -11.92 -33.20
CA ILE A 310 15.32 -12.41 -32.47
C ILE A 310 14.10 -12.49 -33.38
N HIS A 311 13.88 -11.49 -34.23
CA HIS A 311 12.74 -11.45 -35.16
C HIS A 311 12.80 -12.58 -36.21
N ASN A 312 14.00 -13.00 -36.60
CA ASN A 312 14.22 -13.94 -37.70
C ASN A 312 14.32 -15.42 -37.25
N ILE A 313 14.40 -15.71 -35.95
CA ILE A 313 14.46 -17.09 -35.44
C ILE A 313 13.06 -17.65 -35.15
N ALA A 314 12.77 -18.83 -35.69
CA ALA A 314 11.52 -19.56 -35.46
C ALA A 314 11.50 -20.45 -34.20
N ARG A 315 12.65 -20.69 -33.54
CA ARG A 315 12.76 -21.60 -32.37
C ARG A 315 13.03 -20.85 -31.06
N GLU A 316 12.44 -21.36 -29.99
CA GLU A 316 12.72 -20.94 -28.62
C GLU A 316 14.04 -21.56 -28.15
N GLN A 317 15.06 -20.73 -27.92
CA GLN A 317 16.34 -21.13 -27.32
C GLN A 317 16.45 -20.66 -25.86
N TYR A 318 15.32 -20.44 -25.16
CA TYR A 318 15.31 -19.91 -23.80
C TYR A 318 15.01 -21.01 -22.77
N THR A 319 15.62 -20.89 -21.59
CA THR A 319 15.36 -21.72 -20.42
C THR A 319 15.18 -20.82 -19.21
N HIS A 320 14.42 -21.27 -18.21
CA HIS A 320 14.22 -20.58 -16.93
C HIS A 320 15.54 -20.19 -16.24
N GLU A 321 16.62 -20.93 -16.50
CA GLU A 321 17.96 -20.64 -15.98
C GLU A 321 18.53 -19.30 -16.47
N PHE A 322 18.30 -18.94 -17.75
CA PHE A 322 18.77 -17.66 -18.29
C PHE A 322 18.00 -16.48 -17.69
N ASP A 323 16.73 -16.67 -17.38
CA ASP A 323 15.85 -15.66 -16.82
C ASP A 323 16.34 -15.26 -15.41
N GLU A 324 16.64 -16.26 -14.57
CA GLU A 324 17.18 -16.03 -13.23
C GLU A 324 18.53 -15.32 -13.26
N ARG A 325 19.43 -15.71 -14.19
CA ARG A 325 20.71 -15.03 -14.40
C ARG A 325 20.54 -13.57 -14.80
N ILE A 326 19.59 -13.27 -15.68
CA ILE A 326 19.27 -11.90 -16.09
C ILE A 326 18.73 -11.10 -14.91
N PHE A 327 17.80 -11.66 -14.14
CA PHE A 327 17.26 -10.99 -12.97
C PHE A 327 18.36 -10.67 -11.95
N ASN A 328 19.27 -11.61 -11.69
CA ASN A 328 20.41 -11.38 -10.79
C ASN A 328 21.37 -10.32 -11.34
N LEU A 329 21.65 -10.32 -12.64
CA LEU A 329 22.45 -9.28 -13.29
C LEU A 329 21.79 -7.90 -13.15
N ILE A 330 20.48 -7.79 -13.37
CA ILE A 330 19.75 -6.53 -13.22
C ILE A 330 19.83 -6.06 -11.76
N LYS A 331 19.62 -6.94 -10.77
CA LYS A 331 19.73 -6.58 -9.33
C LYS A 331 21.12 -6.04 -9.00
N GLU A 332 22.16 -6.72 -9.46
CA GLU A 332 23.55 -6.33 -9.19
C GLU A 332 23.86 -4.95 -9.78
N ILE A 333 23.55 -4.75 -11.06
CA ILE A 333 23.77 -3.47 -11.74
C ILE A 333 22.93 -2.39 -11.09
N TYR A 334 21.65 -2.66 -10.84
CA TYR A 334 20.74 -1.73 -10.16
C TYR A 334 21.32 -1.21 -8.85
N ASN A 335 21.74 -2.13 -7.96
CA ASN A 335 22.28 -1.76 -6.65
C ASN A 335 23.58 -0.94 -6.76
N LYS A 336 24.41 -1.22 -7.78
CA LYS A 336 25.70 -0.55 -8.00
C LYS A 336 25.59 0.78 -8.73
N THR A 337 24.55 1.00 -9.54
CA THR A 337 24.52 2.14 -10.48
C THR A 337 23.31 3.05 -10.32
N SER A 338 22.19 2.56 -9.77
CA SER A 338 20.96 3.34 -9.65
C SER A 338 21.14 4.52 -8.70
N TYR A 339 20.63 5.68 -9.08
CA TYR A 339 20.59 6.84 -8.19
C TYR A 339 19.81 6.59 -6.91
N ASN A 340 18.79 5.72 -6.99
CA ASN A 340 17.99 5.35 -5.83
C ASN A 340 18.78 4.57 -4.76
N THR A 341 19.94 4.00 -5.09
CA THR A 341 20.80 3.29 -4.13
C THR A 341 22.10 4.04 -3.85
N THR A 342 22.68 4.72 -4.84
CA THR A 342 24.04 5.28 -4.72
C THR A 342 24.10 6.78 -4.47
N GLN A 343 23.01 7.53 -4.58
CA GLN A 343 23.03 8.99 -4.45
C GLN A 343 22.32 9.46 -3.18
N TYR A 344 22.99 10.33 -2.42
CA TYR A 344 22.45 10.91 -1.20
C TYR A 344 21.11 11.63 -1.42
N SER A 345 20.95 12.32 -2.55
CA SER A 345 19.72 13.02 -2.92
C SER A 345 18.46 12.15 -2.92
N HIS A 346 18.61 10.82 -3.03
CA HIS A 346 17.50 9.87 -3.09
C HIS A 346 17.31 9.02 -1.83
N LEU A 347 18.11 9.23 -0.78
CA LEU A 347 17.99 8.48 0.47
C LEU A 347 16.62 8.66 1.14
N HIS A 348 15.97 9.82 0.94
CA HIS A 348 14.60 10.09 1.41
C HIS A 348 13.54 9.12 0.85
N ASN A 349 13.84 8.38 -0.22
CA ASN A 349 12.95 7.32 -0.71
C ASN A 349 12.76 6.18 0.31
N ASN A 350 13.56 6.18 1.39
CA ASN A 350 13.42 5.30 2.55
C ASN A 350 13.25 3.83 2.17
N ARG A 351 14.18 3.34 1.35
CA ARG A 351 14.15 1.97 0.80
C ARG A 351 14.11 0.92 1.90
N TYR A 352 13.52 -0.22 1.58
CA TYR A 352 13.55 -1.40 2.43
C TYR A 352 14.95 -2.03 2.47
N ILE A 353 15.33 -2.52 3.64
CA ILE A 353 16.61 -3.20 3.89
C ILE A 353 16.44 -4.69 4.21
N ASN A 354 15.22 -5.14 4.50
CA ASN A 354 14.91 -6.55 4.74
C ASN A 354 13.44 -6.88 4.46
N THR A 355 13.13 -8.18 4.54
CA THR A 355 11.80 -8.79 4.36
C THR A 355 10.80 -8.42 5.47
N PHE A 356 11.29 -8.06 6.66
CA PHE A 356 10.46 -7.63 7.80
C PHE A 356 9.90 -6.21 7.66
N GLY A 357 10.25 -5.50 6.58
CA GLY A 357 9.78 -4.14 6.33
C GLY A 357 10.62 -3.06 7.01
N ASN A 358 11.78 -3.41 7.58
CA ASN A 358 12.71 -2.38 8.03
C ASN A 358 13.20 -1.57 6.83
N SER A 359 13.40 -0.30 7.08
CA SER A 359 13.76 0.70 6.09
C SER A 359 15.09 1.37 6.44
N ILE A 360 15.61 2.16 5.51
CA ILE A 360 16.81 2.97 5.73
C ILE A 360 16.66 3.91 6.93
N SER A 361 15.47 4.44 7.19
CA SER A 361 15.22 5.27 8.37
C SER A 361 15.49 4.52 9.67
N ASP A 362 15.14 3.23 9.73
CA ASP A 362 15.35 2.38 10.90
C ASP A 362 16.83 2.09 11.11
N PHE A 363 17.57 1.88 10.01
CA PHE A 363 19.03 1.74 10.06
C PHE A 363 19.72 3.04 10.52
N ILE A 364 19.29 4.20 10.03
CA ILE A 364 19.81 5.51 10.45
C ILE A 364 19.54 5.73 11.94
N ARG A 365 18.31 5.48 12.42
CA ARG A 365 17.95 5.56 13.84
C ARG A 365 18.85 4.65 14.69
N TRP A 366 19.02 3.40 14.25
CA TRP A 366 19.90 2.46 14.93
C TRP A 366 21.33 2.98 15.04
N ASN A 367 21.93 3.49 13.96
CA ASN A 367 23.28 4.06 14.00
C ASN A 367 23.38 5.32 14.86
N ILE A 368 22.39 6.21 14.82
CA ILE A 368 22.35 7.41 15.68
C ILE A 368 22.44 7.01 17.17
N ASN A 369 21.77 5.93 17.54
CA ASN A 369 21.69 5.47 18.93
C ASN A 369 22.88 4.60 19.37
N ASN A 370 23.55 3.91 18.44
CA ASN A 370 24.61 2.95 18.75
C ASN A 370 26.02 3.44 18.39
N GLU A 371 26.15 4.38 17.44
CA GLU A 371 27.44 4.93 17.01
C GLU A 371 27.61 6.39 17.48
N PRO A 372 28.55 6.68 18.41
CA PRO A 372 28.68 8.00 19.02
C PRO A 372 28.88 9.17 18.04
N LEU A 373 29.52 8.92 16.90
CA LEU A 373 29.86 9.95 15.90
C LEU A 373 28.77 10.13 14.83
N TYR A 374 27.94 9.11 14.59
CA TYR A 374 27.03 9.08 13.44
C TYR A 374 26.01 10.22 13.46
N LYS A 375 25.51 10.56 14.64
CA LYS A 375 24.62 11.71 14.87
C LYS A 375 25.25 13.06 14.46
N TYR A 376 26.56 13.23 14.66
CA TYR A 376 27.29 14.42 14.22
C TYR A 376 27.48 14.42 12.70
N ILE A 377 27.77 13.25 12.11
CA ILE A 377 27.87 13.08 10.65
C ILE A 377 26.53 13.45 9.99
N CYS A 378 25.41 12.93 10.48
CA CYS A 378 24.07 13.30 10.02
C CYS A 378 23.83 14.81 10.15
N SER A 379 24.17 15.39 11.30
CA SER A 379 24.00 16.84 11.52
C SER A 379 24.82 17.71 10.56
N ILE A 380 26.01 17.27 10.16
CA ILE A 380 26.85 17.93 9.15
C ILE A 380 26.26 17.74 7.75
N ALA A 381 25.83 16.52 7.40
CA ALA A 381 25.33 16.19 6.06
C ALA A 381 24.08 17.00 5.65
N VAL A 382 23.20 17.29 6.63
CA VAL A 382 21.93 18.02 6.39
C VAL A 382 22.09 19.55 6.31
N GLN A 383 23.30 20.06 6.40
CA GLN A 383 23.57 21.48 6.18
C GLN A 383 23.50 21.82 4.70
N ASN A 384 22.88 22.97 4.39
CA ASN A 384 22.74 23.46 3.03
C ASN A 384 23.79 24.52 2.73
N TYR A 385 24.27 24.53 1.49
CA TYR A 385 25.14 25.57 0.96
C TYR A 385 24.69 25.94 -0.45
N GLY A 386 23.74 26.88 -0.54
CA GLY A 386 23.17 27.39 -1.80
C GLY A 386 21.67 27.13 -1.99
N ASP A 387 21.06 27.82 -2.96
CA ASP A 387 19.60 27.86 -3.19
C ASP A 387 19.04 26.72 -4.09
N ASN A 388 19.89 26.02 -4.85
CA ASN A 388 19.51 24.90 -5.72
C ASN A 388 19.99 23.54 -5.16
N ASP A 389 19.40 23.13 -4.04
CA ASP A 389 19.81 21.90 -3.34
C ASP A 389 19.01 20.67 -3.82
N LEU A 390 19.66 19.83 -4.64
CA LEU A 390 19.13 18.52 -5.04
C LEU A 390 18.91 17.60 -3.84
N ASP A 391 19.56 17.87 -2.70
CA ASP A 391 19.51 17.04 -1.50
C ASP A 391 18.45 17.50 -0.49
N LYS A 392 17.68 18.55 -0.80
CA LYS A 392 16.72 19.16 0.16
C LYS A 392 15.76 18.17 0.80
N GLN A 393 15.25 17.21 0.01
CA GLN A 393 14.32 16.19 0.50
C GLN A 393 15.01 15.22 1.48
N THR A 394 16.21 14.74 1.14
CA THR A 394 17.02 13.92 2.06
C THR A 394 17.43 14.69 3.31
N ASN A 395 17.82 15.95 3.17
CA ASN A 395 18.19 16.79 4.31
C ASN A 395 17.02 16.96 5.27
N GLN A 396 15.79 17.11 4.76
CA GLN A 396 14.60 17.16 5.60
C GLN A 396 14.32 15.80 6.25
N PHE A 397 14.35 14.71 5.48
CA PHE A 397 14.14 13.35 5.98
C PHE A 397 15.07 13.00 7.15
N ILE A 398 16.37 13.30 7.05
CA ILE A 398 17.32 13.05 8.15
C ILE A 398 17.10 14.00 9.33
N LYS A 399 16.73 15.28 9.08
CA LYS A 399 16.36 16.22 10.16
C LYS A 399 15.17 15.72 10.96
N ASP A 400 14.16 15.16 10.29
CA ASP A 400 12.97 14.61 10.94
C ASP A 400 13.36 13.44 11.85
N ILE A 401 14.23 12.53 11.38
CA ILE A 401 14.77 11.44 12.22
C ILE A 401 15.53 11.98 13.45
N LEU A 402 16.42 12.96 13.26
CA LEU A 402 17.17 13.55 14.38
C LEU A 402 16.25 14.22 15.41
N ASN A 403 15.18 14.88 14.95
CA ASN A 403 14.19 15.52 15.82
C ASN A 403 13.36 14.48 16.60
N GLU A 404 12.91 13.40 15.94
CA GLU A 404 12.16 12.31 16.56
C GLU A 404 12.97 11.63 17.68
N GLU A 405 14.27 11.42 17.47
CA GLU A 405 15.19 10.85 18.46
C GLU A 405 15.62 11.86 19.55
N ASN A 406 15.05 13.08 19.56
CA ASN A 406 15.37 14.16 20.49
C ASN A 406 16.87 14.53 20.53
N ILE A 407 17.57 14.41 19.40
CA ILE A 407 19.01 14.64 19.30
C ILE A 407 19.27 16.15 19.15
N GLN A 408 19.73 16.79 20.23
CA GLN A 408 20.18 18.18 20.20
C GLN A 408 21.72 18.24 20.16
N ILE A 409 22.28 18.47 18.98
CA ILE A 409 23.73 18.59 18.79
C ILE A 409 24.10 20.03 18.44
N ASN A 410 25.08 20.56 19.16
CA ASN A 410 25.65 21.86 18.84
C ASN A 410 26.72 21.76 17.74
N ILE A 411 26.29 21.90 16.48
CA ILE A 411 27.18 22.01 15.32
C ILE A 411 27.50 23.48 14.94
N GLN A 412 27.18 24.46 15.79
CA GLN A 412 27.48 25.88 15.53
C GLN A 412 28.95 26.16 15.16
N PRO A 413 29.96 25.47 15.74
CA PRO A 413 31.35 25.65 15.32
C PRO A 413 31.62 25.30 13.85
N ILE A 414 30.79 24.47 13.23
CA ILE A 414 30.86 24.15 11.79
C ILE A 414 30.00 25.14 11.00
N ILE A 415 28.80 25.50 11.49
CA ILE A 415 27.92 26.48 10.84
C ILE A 415 28.61 27.83 10.68
N SER A 416 29.36 28.30 11.69
CA SER A 416 30.11 29.55 11.60
C SER A 416 31.22 29.54 10.53
N LEU A 417 31.68 28.35 10.12
CA LEU A 417 32.61 28.16 9.00
C LEU A 417 31.89 28.09 7.66
N ILE A 418 30.62 27.67 7.62
CA ILE A 418 29.77 27.73 6.42
C ILE A 418 29.54 29.19 6.02
N GLU A 419 29.41 30.09 6.99
CA GLU A 419 29.27 31.54 6.77
C GLU A 419 30.57 32.22 6.28
N ASN A 420 31.73 31.53 6.37
CA ASN A 420 33.05 32.06 6.01
C ASN A 420 33.80 31.11 5.04
N PRO A 421 33.46 31.10 3.74
CA PRO A 421 33.93 30.10 2.77
C PRO A 421 35.44 30.06 2.50
N ASN A 422 36.18 31.09 2.95
CA ASN A 422 37.64 31.17 2.79
C ASN A 422 38.42 30.43 3.89
N ILE A 423 37.74 29.92 4.93
CA ILE A 423 38.39 29.18 6.01
C ILE A 423 38.35 27.69 5.70
N LEU A 424 39.53 27.07 5.64
CA LEU A 424 39.66 25.63 5.46
C LEU A 424 39.60 24.91 6.81
N ILE A 425 38.85 23.81 6.85
CA ILE A 425 38.77 22.90 7.98
C ILE A 425 39.99 22.00 7.92
N THR A 426 40.81 22.04 8.97
CA THR A 426 42.04 21.25 9.08
C THR A 426 41.94 20.24 10.22
N ARG A 427 42.71 19.17 10.15
CA ARG A 427 42.77 18.16 11.22
C ARG A 427 43.21 18.71 12.57
N ASN A 428 44.03 19.75 12.55
CA ASN A 428 44.60 20.37 13.75
C ASN A 428 43.74 21.53 14.29
N MET A 429 42.56 21.75 13.71
CA MET A 429 41.65 22.80 14.15
C MET A 429 41.15 22.49 15.57
N TYR A 430 41.31 23.47 16.47
CA TYR A 430 40.81 23.35 17.83
C TYR A 430 39.28 23.44 17.84
N ILE A 431 38.63 22.37 18.29
CA ILE A 431 37.19 22.29 18.47
C ILE A 431 36.92 21.81 19.89
N LYS A 432 36.16 22.62 20.65
CA LYS A 432 35.88 22.36 22.07
C LYS A 432 35.11 21.07 22.30
N ASP A 433 34.21 20.72 21.40
CA ASP A 433 33.48 19.44 21.42
C ASP A 433 34.40 18.33 20.88
N LYS A 434 34.74 17.37 21.75
CA LYS A 434 35.65 16.27 21.46
C LYS A 434 35.09 15.30 20.42
N ASP A 435 33.79 15.04 20.43
CA ASP A 435 33.18 14.09 19.51
C ASP A 435 32.92 14.74 18.14
N LEU A 436 32.65 16.05 18.11
CA LEU A 436 32.68 16.82 16.87
C LEU A 436 34.08 16.85 16.23
N HIS A 437 35.12 17.04 17.04
CA HIS A 437 36.51 17.01 16.56
C HIS A 437 36.88 15.64 15.98
N LYS A 438 36.53 14.55 16.67
CA LYS A 438 36.70 13.18 16.14
C LYS A 438 35.91 12.96 14.85
N THR A 439 34.68 13.45 14.78
CA THR A 439 33.83 13.33 13.58
C THR A 439 34.50 13.98 12.37
N ILE A 440 35.05 15.20 12.53
CA ILE A 440 35.81 15.85 11.47
C ILE A 440 37.04 15.02 11.11
N HIS A 441 37.80 14.53 12.09
CA HIS A 441 38.97 13.70 11.81
C HIS A 441 38.64 12.42 11.02
N GLU A 442 37.52 11.77 11.36
CA GLU A 442 36.96 10.59 10.68
C GLU A 442 36.61 10.93 9.23
N LEU A 443 35.80 11.98 9.02
CA LEU A 443 35.36 12.40 7.68
C LEU A 443 36.53 12.82 6.77
N LEU A 444 37.58 13.45 7.33
CA LEU A 444 38.75 13.86 6.55
C LEU A 444 39.63 12.67 6.11
N GLY A 445 39.63 11.54 6.83
CA GLY A 445 40.32 10.30 6.42
C GLY A 445 41.84 10.40 6.24
N THR A 446 42.34 10.78 5.07
CA THR A 446 43.78 11.05 4.82
C THR A 446 44.03 12.50 4.37
N GLN A 447 42.96 13.27 4.15
CA GLN A 447 43.03 14.65 3.68
C GLN A 447 43.50 15.57 4.81
N GLN A 448 44.41 16.49 4.49
CA GLN A 448 44.96 17.43 5.48
C GLN A 448 44.02 18.59 5.78
N GLN A 449 43.30 19.05 4.75
CA GLN A 449 42.37 20.18 4.83
C GLN A 449 41.27 20.07 3.77
N VAL A 450 40.08 20.56 4.09
CA VAL A 450 38.92 20.60 3.21
C VAL A 450 38.13 21.90 3.39
N SER A 451 37.36 22.29 2.38
CA SER A 451 36.35 23.34 2.57
C SER A 451 35.14 22.76 3.32
N CYS A 452 34.28 23.63 3.87
CA CYS A 452 33.01 23.21 4.47
C CYS A 452 32.14 22.41 3.48
N HIS A 453 32.14 22.80 2.21
CA HIS A 453 31.41 22.10 1.15
C HIS A 453 31.90 20.66 0.97
N GLU A 454 33.22 20.48 0.90
CA GLU A 454 33.80 19.15 0.79
C GLU A 454 33.58 18.33 2.07
N LEU A 455 33.59 18.95 3.26
CA LEU A 455 33.21 18.27 4.50
C LEU A 455 31.76 17.76 4.46
N ILE A 456 30.81 18.57 3.99
CA ILE A 456 29.40 18.18 3.83
C ILE A 456 29.29 17.01 2.84
N LYS A 457 29.99 17.07 1.70
CA LYS A 457 30.03 15.96 0.73
C LYS A 457 30.60 14.68 1.33
N LEU A 458 31.68 14.76 2.09
CA LEU A 458 32.27 13.62 2.78
C LEU A 458 31.29 13.01 3.78
N ALA A 459 30.55 13.83 4.53
CA ALA A 459 29.50 13.36 5.43
C ALA A 459 28.35 12.67 4.68
N ARG A 460 27.86 13.26 3.59
CA ARG A 460 26.82 12.68 2.73
C ARG A 460 27.27 11.35 2.12
N LYS A 461 28.52 11.29 1.66
CA LYS A 461 29.14 10.07 1.16
C LYS A 461 29.25 9.00 2.23
N TYR A 462 29.70 9.36 3.44
CA TYR A 462 29.79 8.44 4.57
C TYR A 462 28.44 7.78 4.84
N ILE A 463 27.36 8.56 4.91
CA ILE A 463 26.00 8.03 5.13
C ILE A 463 25.60 7.04 4.03
N ILE A 464 25.87 7.38 2.76
CA ILE A 464 25.55 6.47 1.64
C ILE A 464 26.38 5.20 1.70
N ASP A 465 27.69 5.31 1.92
CA ASP A 465 28.60 4.17 2.02
C ASP A 465 28.20 3.24 3.19
N SER A 466 27.71 3.79 4.30
CA SER A 466 27.14 3.01 5.41
C SER A 466 25.80 2.36 5.06
N CYS A 467 24.92 3.03 4.31
CA CYS A 467 23.58 2.53 4.00
C CYS A 467 23.56 1.51 2.84
N LEU A 468 24.43 1.70 1.84
CA LEU A 468 24.44 0.94 0.58
C LEU A 468 24.49 -0.58 0.78
N PRO A 469 25.33 -1.15 1.68
CA PRO A 469 25.40 -2.60 1.89
C PRO A 469 24.08 -3.22 2.40
N HIS A 470 23.21 -2.40 2.99
CA HIS A 470 21.92 -2.83 3.54
C HIS A 470 20.77 -2.63 2.55
N MET A 471 20.94 -1.84 1.49
CA MET A 471 19.90 -1.64 0.48
C MET A 471 19.75 -2.89 -0.38
N GLN A 472 18.62 -3.56 -0.26
CA GLN A 472 18.30 -4.71 -1.09
C GLN A 472 17.47 -4.31 -2.30
N PHE A 473 17.58 -5.12 -3.36
CA PHE A 473 16.62 -5.02 -4.46
C PHE A 473 15.28 -5.54 -3.96
N TYR A 474 14.21 -4.82 -4.29
CA TYR A 474 12.86 -5.26 -4.01
C TYR A 474 11.91 -4.88 -5.14
N SER A 475 10.84 -5.65 -5.29
CA SER A 475 9.68 -5.26 -6.10
C SER A 475 8.44 -5.15 -5.22
N ILE A 476 7.55 -4.22 -5.55
CA ILE A 476 6.25 -4.11 -4.87
C ILE A 476 5.22 -4.75 -5.77
N THR A 477 4.62 -5.85 -5.32
CA THR A 477 3.53 -6.50 -6.02
C THR A 477 2.21 -6.05 -5.41
N GLN A 478 1.35 -5.46 -6.24
CA GLN A 478 0.03 -5.00 -5.85
C GLN A 478 -1.02 -6.03 -6.23
N HIS A 479 -1.94 -6.28 -5.31
CA HIS A 479 -3.04 -7.21 -5.46
C HIS A 479 -4.36 -6.47 -5.31
N THR A 480 -5.23 -6.62 -6.31
CA THR A 480 -6.63 -6.19 -6.24
C THR A 480 -7.51 -7.43 -6.29
N ILE A 481 -8.15 -7.74 -5.17
CA ILE A 481 -8.95 -8.95 -4.99
C ILE A 481 -10.42 -8.55 -4.80
N ASN A 482 -11.27 -9.08 -5.67
CA ASN A 482 -12.72 -8.91 -5.53
C ASN A 482 -13.24 -9.89 -4.50
N LEU A 483 -13.63 -9.38 -3.33
CA LEU A 483 -14.19 -10.19 -2.26
C LEU A 483 -15.65 -10.55 -2.58
N ASN A 484 -16.05 -11.75 -2.17
CA ASN A 484 -17.43 -12.19 -2.21
C ASN A 484 -17.93 -12.39 -0.77
N PRO A 485 -18.21 -11.28 -0.05
CA PRO A 485 -18.55 -11.34 1.36
C PRO A 485 -19.89 -12.04 1.56
N GLU A 486 -19.89 -13.09 2.38
CA GLU A 486 -21.12 -13.79 2.76
C GLU A 486 -21.86 -13.01 3.84
N HIS A 487 -21.11 -12.47 4.81
CA HIS A 487 -21.63 -11.65 5.90
C HIS A 487 -20.52 -10.87 6.60
N ILE A 488 -20.92 -9.88 7.39
CA ILE A 488 -20.04 -9.15 8.31
C ILE A 488 -20.49 -9.47 9.72
N THR A 489 -19.61 -10.02 10.53
CA THR A 489 -19.84 -10.28 11.95
C THR A 489 -19.33 -9.10 12.76
N VAL A 490 -20.18 -8.49 13.57
CA VAL A 490 -19.73 -7.54 14.60
C VAL A 490 -19.25 -8.37 15.79
N PHE A 491 -17.96 -8.24 16.12
CA PHE A 491 -17.28 -9.04 17.12
C PHE A 491 -17.03 -8.21 18.39
N THR A 492 -17.56 -8.70 19.51
CA THR A 492 -17.41 -8.12 20.84
C THR A 492 -17.12 -9.24 21.84
N PRO A 493 -16.01 -9.21 22.60
CA PRO A 493 -15.72 -10.20 23.62
C PRO A 493 -16.69 -9.99 24.80
N GLU A 494 -17.65 -10.91 24.91
CA GLU A 494 -18.70 -10.97 25.94
C GLU A 494 -19.69 -9.77 26.03
N TYR A 495 -20.81 -10.04 26.69
CA TYR A 495 -22.13 -9.48 26.43
C TYR A 495 -22.38 -8.13 27.13
N THR A 496 -21.80 -7.03 26.66
CA THR A 496 -22.42 -5.72 26.93
C THR A 496 -23.59 -5.57 25.98
N ARG A 497 -24.84 -5.65 26.51
CA ARG A 497 -26.07 -5.40 25.74
C ARG A 497 -26.00 -4.03 25.06
N ILE A 498 -25.46 -3.95 23.86
CA ILE A 498 -25.69 -2.81 22.97
C ILE A 498 -27.05 -3.04 22.30
N HIS A 499 -28.12 -2.95 23.09
CA HIS A 499 -29.47 -2.57 22.68
C HIS A 499 -30.42 -2.57 23.88
N ASN A 500 -30.56 -1.39 24.50
CA ASN A 500 -31.82 -0.73 24.84
C ASN A 500 -31.50 0.50 25.70
N THR A 501 -30.90 1.53 25.11
CA THR A 501 -31.21 2.88 25.59
C THR A 501 -32.47 3.32 24.86
N SER A 502 -33.62 2.96 25.46
CA SER A 502 -34.74 3.88 25.42
C SER A 502 -34.18 5.25 25.81
N PHE A 503 -34.42 6.25 24.97
CA PHE A 503 -34.30 7.63 25.40
C PHE A 503 -35.15 7.77 26.67
N ASP A 504 -34.50 7.85 27.83
CA ASP A 504 -35.13 8.43 29.00
C ASP A 504 -35.40 9.89 28.64
N THR A 505 -36.65 10.17 28.31
CA THR A 505 -37.19 11.52 28.11
C THR A 505 -37.29 12.32 29.41
N ASN A 506 -36.53 11.96 30.46
CA ASN A 506 -36.61 12.57 31.78
C ASN A 506 -35.40 13.46 32.14
N SER A 507 -34.53 13.81 31.17
CA SER A 507 -33.43 14.76 31.42
C SER A 507 -33.53 16.06 30.62
N LEU A 508 -34.74 16.44 30.18
CA LEU A 508 -34.97 17.69 29.41
C LEU A 508 -35.85 18.72 30.14
N GLU A 509 -36.08 18.57 31.44
CA GLU A 509 -36.80 19.55 32.26
C GLU A 509 -35.91 20.40 33.20
N ASP A 510 -34.61 20.13 33.31
CA ASP A 510 -33.74 20.82 34.30
C ASP A 510 -32.88 21.97 33.75
N PHE A 511 -33.13 22.46 32.52
CA PHE A 511 -32.43 23.63 31.97
C PHE A 511 -33.34 24.80 31.57
N SER A 512 -34.60 24.81 32.02
CA SER A 512 -35.53 25.93 31.79
C SER A 512 -36.04 26.58 33.08
N SER A 513 -35.20 26.73 34.09
CA SER A 513 -35.43 27.75 35.13
C SER A 513 -34.19 27.89 36.00
N THR A 514 -33.42 28.96 35.82
CA THR A 514 -33.03 29.89 36.90
C THR A 514 -32.15 31.01 36.31
N ARG A 515 -32.79 32.18 36.16
CA ARG A 515 -32.27 33.55 36.32
C ARG A 515 -31.23 34.11 35.34
N MET A 516 -31.78 34.86 34.39
CA MET A 516 -31.42 36.26 34.15
C MET A 516 -31.25 37.09 35.45
N LEU A 517 -30.36 38.09 35.36
CA LEU A 517 -30.21 39.33 36.14
C LEU A 517 -29.22 39.33 37.32
N LEU A 518 -28.05 39.97 37.11
CA LEU A 518 -27.69 41.31 37.63
C LEU A 518 -26.23 41.62 37.25
N ILE A 519 -25.97 42.59 36.36
CA ILE A 519 -25.43 43.93 36.68
C ILE A 519 -24.17 43.88 37.57
N HIS A 520 -22.98 43.97 36.97
CA HIS A 520 -22.17 45.20 36.90
C HIS A 520 -21.05 45.09 35.88
#